data_AF-A0A5C5YDJ3-F1
#
_entry.id   AF-A0A5C5YDJ3-F1
#
_cell.length_a   1.000
_cell.length_b   1.000
_cell.length_c   1.000
_cell.angle_alpha   90.00
_cell.angle_beta   90.00
_cell.angle_gamma   90.00
#
_symmetry.space_group_name_H-M   'P 1'
#
loop_
_entity.id
_entity.type
_entity.pdbx_description
1 polymer ?
#
loop_
_entity_poly.entity_id
_entity_poly.type
_entity_poly.pdbx_seq_one_letter_code
_entity_poly.pdbx_strand_id
1 'polypeptide(L)'
;MRDETLTLEQRRRLGSAERLKLDRLPWWVHAVGLGAPLLVLLFFVGVFLAYRDVPVWDNWRPAGELDNPQYNERIYRDSVVRTRMNTWSNVGYLGFGCYAIALAIHDWQTRRPLERGYLAHAPVQSLLFGVAGVYLGLGSGFFHASLTRCGQQCDVGGMYATMICMAGIALGSWLPRLEEPWGRRWLPTWPVLAVAIVYGSAYFTYYKWDYSFGKISTYLGAVLWAFAAVSLLQPGKRLQLRWFVAAFAAIVIGSEIRDLDIEGRFSSPDSIFQGHAVWHLVSCLLYVFMFCYFRSEERASSTT
;
A
#
# COMPACT_ATOMS: atom_id res chain seq x y z
N MET A 1 27.24 -12.42 -0.75
CA MET A 1 28.55 -12.75 -0.14
C MET A 1 29.25 -11.56 0.53
N ARG A 2 29.38 -10.36 -0.07
CA ARG A 2 30.13 -9.24 0.57
C ARG A 2 29.42 -8.60 1.80
N ASP A 3 28.12 -8.83 1.97
CA ASP A 3 27.24 -8.12 2.92
C ASP A 3 27.04 -8.87 4.27
N GLU A 4 27.38 -10.16 4.33
CA GLU A 4 27.15 -11.03 5.50
C GLU A 4 28.17 -10.81 6.63
N THR A 5 29.31 -10.17 6.33
CA THR A 5 30.39 -9.94 7.28
C THR A 5 30.33 -8.57 7.97
N LEU A 6 29.41 -7.68 7.54
CA LEU A 6 29.29 -6.34 8.12
C LEU A 6 28.55 -6.38 9.45
N THR A 7 29.14 -5.75 10.47
CA THR A 7 28.49 -5.47 11.75
C THR A 7 27.30 -4.53 11.55
N LEU A 8 26.37 -4.51 12.51
CA LEU A 8 25.23 -3.59 12.48
C LEU A 8 25.67 -2.13 12.35
N GLU A 9 26.74 -1.72 13.04
CA GLU A 9 27.25 -0.34 12.99
C GLU A 9 27.82 0.02 11.62
N GLN A 10 28.52 -0.92 10.97
CA GLN A 10 28.98 -0.72 9.58
C GLN A 10 27.78 -0.62 8.62
N ARG A 11 26.76 -1.49 8.77
CA ARG A 11 25.55 -1.45 7.93
C ARG A 11 24.78 -0.14 8.06
N ARG A 12 24.84 0.53 9.22
CA ARG A 12 24.20 1.85 9.42
C ARG A 12 24.81 2.96 8.59
N ARG A 13 26.10 2.86 8.27
CA ARG A 13 26.87 3.85 7.49
C ARG A 13 26.70 3.66 5.98
N LEU A 14 26.09 2.56 5.54
CA LEU A 14 25.79 2.32 4.14
C LEU A 14 24.79 3.35 3.61
N GLY A 15 24.84 3.55 2.29
CA GLY A 15 23.95 4.46 1.59
C GLY A 15 22.47 4.07 1.74
N SER A 16 21.61 5.06 1.53
CA SER A 16 20.14 4.90 1.58
C SER A 16 19.63 3.71 0.77
N ALA A 17 20.04 3.64 -0.51
CA ALA A 17 19.59 2.61 -1.43
C ALA A 17 20.08 1.21 -1.02
N GLU A 18 21.32 1.09 -0.55
CA GLU A 18 21.91 -0.17 -0.10
C GLU A 18 21.21 -0.70 1.17
N ARG A 19 20.90 0.19 2.13
CA ARG A 19 20.11 -0.17 3.32
C ARG A 19 18.65 -0.53 3.01
N LEU A 20 18.12 -0.04 1.89
CA LEU A 20 16.84 -0.46 1.36
C LEU A 20 16.95 -1.70 0.45
N LYS A 21 18.17 -2.19 0.18
CA LYS A 21 18.43 -3.34 -0.70
C LYS A 21 17.90 -3.08 -2.12
N LEU A 22 18.14 -1.86 -2.61
CA LEU A 22 17.71 -1.37 -3.93
C LEU A 22 18.89 -0.96 -4.82
N ASP A 23 20.13 -1.04 -4.34
CA ASP A 23 21.34 -0.56 -5.02
C ASP A 23 21.72 -1.40 -6.26
N ARG A 24 21.27 -2.65 -6.33
CA ARG A 24 21.63 -3.61 -7.39
C ARG A 24 20.43 -4.44 -7.84
N LEU A 25 19.33 -3.76 -8.16
CA LEU A 25 18.15 -4.45 -8.70
C LEU A 25 18.40 -4.84 -10.16
N PRO A 26 18.01 -6.06 -10.56
CA PRO A 26 18.01 -6.43 -11.97
C PRO A 26 16.95 -5.61 -12.72
N TRP A 27 17.22 -5.31 -13.99
CA TRP A 27 16.35 -4.45 -14.82
C TRP A 27 14.89 -4.92 -14.89
N TRP A 28 14.65 -6.24 -14.79
CA TRP A 28 13.30 -6.79 -14.84
C TRP A 28 12.41 -6.31 -13.69
N VAL A 29 13.00 -5.98 -12.53
CA VAL A 29 12.23 -5.43 -11.39
C VAL A 29 11.62 -4.09 -11.77
N HIS A 30 12.39 -3.24 -12.46
CA HIS A 30 11.90 -1.95 -12.97
C HIS A 30 10.92 -2.14 -14.14
N ALA A 31 11.19 -3.11 -15.03
CA ALA A 31 10.29 -3.42 -16.13
C ALA A 31 8.91 -3.89 -15.65
N VAL A 32 8.85 -4.72 -14.61
CA VAL A 32 7.57 -5.13 -14.00
C VAL A 32 6.95 -3.96 -13.24
N GLY A 33 7.73 -3.28 -12.39
CA GLY A 33 7.25 -2.20 -11.54
C GLY A 33 6.69 -0.98 -12.29
N LEU A 34 7.22 -0.68 -13.48
CA LEU A 34 6.75 0.44 -14.33
C LEU A 34 5.91 -0.02 -15.52
N GLY A 35 6.30 -1.15 -16.14
CA GLY A 35 5.65 -1.65 -17.34
C GLY A 35 4.25 -2.20 -17.07
N ALA A 36 4.05 -2.95 -15.98
CA ALA A 36 2.72 -3.50 -15.68
C ALA A 36 1.66 -2.39 -15.40
N PRO A 37 1.92 -1.37 -14.56
CA PRO A 37 1.00 -0.25 -14.40
C PRO A 37 0.74 0.51 -15.69
N LEU A 38 1.78 0.71 -16.53
CA LEU A 38 1.63 1.37 -17.82
C LEU A 38 0.71 0.58 -18.75
N LEU A 39 0.86 -0.74 -18.84
CA LEU A 39 0.00 -1.59 -19.64
C LEU A 39 -1.45 -1.54 -19.16
N VAL A 40 -1.67 -1.57 -17.84
CA VAL A 40 -3.01 -1.44 -17.25
C VAL A 40 -3.61 -0.06 -17.56
N LEU A 41 -2.83 1.01 -17.43
CA LEU A 41 -3.26 2.36 -17.78
C LEU A 41 -3.64 2.46 -19.26
N LEU A 42 -2.79 1.99 -20.17
CA LEU A 42 -3.05 2.03 -21.61
C LEU A 42 -4.31 1.24 -21.98
N PHE A 43 -4.51 0.07 -21.35
CA PHE A 43 -5.73 -0.72 -21.52
C PHE A 43 -6.98 0.09 -21.12
N PHE A 44 -6.99 0.69 -19.92
CA PHE A 44 -8.16 1.45 -19.45
C PHE A 44 -8.35 2.78 -20.19
N VAL A 45 -7.28 3.41 -20.68
CA VAL A 45 -7.38 4.54 -21.61
C VAL A 45 -8.05 4.11 -22.90
N GLY A 46 -7.69 2.94 -23.45
CA GLY A 46 -8.36 2.37 -24.62
C GLY A 46 -9.86 2.13 -24.38
N VAL A 47 -10.22 1.54 -23.22
CA VAL A 47 -11.62 1.37 -22.81
C VAL A 47 -12.33 2.72 -22.69
N PHE A 48 -11.71 3.72 -22.04
CA PHE A 48 -12.28 5.05 -21.91
C PHE A 48 -12.54 5.70 -23.27
N LEU A 49 -11.59 5.63 -24.21
CA LEU A 49 -11.76 6.21 -25.54
C LEU A 49 -12.87 5.51 -26.34
N ALA A 50 -13.03 4.19 -26.18
CA ALA A 50 -14.05 3.42 -26.87
C ALA A 50 -15.47 3.58 -26.30
N TYR A 51 -15.59 3.80 -24.98
CA TYR A 51 -16.88 3.82 -24.26
C TYR A 51 -17.15 5.13 -23.51
N ARG A 52 -16.49 6.23 -23.92
CA ARG A 52 -16.47 7.51 -23.19
C ARG A 52 -17.85 8.00 -22.79
N ASP A 53 -18.81 7.92 -23.71
CA ASP A 53 -20.16 8.47 -23.54
C ASP A 53 -21.21 7.34 -23.53
N VAL A 54 -20.81 6.17 -23.01
CA VAL A 54 -21.68 5.00 -22.88
C VAL A 54 -22.02 4.76 -21.40
N PRO A 55 -23.30 4.71 -21.02
CA PRO A 55 -23.72 4.58 -19.62
C PRO A 55 -23.68 3.12 -19.15
N VAL A 56 -22.49 2.53 -19.13
CA VAL A 56 -22.30 1.09 -18.81
C VAL A 56 -22.67 0.71 -17.38
N TRP A 57 -22.83 1.70 -16.49
CA TRP A 57 -23.07 1.51 -15.06
C TRP A 57 -24.54 1.65 -14.64
N ASP A 58 -25.47 1.95 -15.56
CA ASP A 58 -26.86 2.30 -15.19
C ASP A 58 -27.62 1.18 -14.48
N ASN A 59 -27.30 -0.07 -14.78
CA ASN A 59 -27.93 -1.23 -14.14
C ASN A 59 -27.23 -1.64 -12.82
N TRP A 60 -26.23 -0.89 -12.36
CA TRP A 60 -25.52 -1.17 -11.12
C TRP A 60 -26.09 -0.33 -9.98
N ARG A 61 -26.07 -0.88 -8.76
CA ARG A 61 -26.50 -0.13 -7.58
C ARG A 61 -25.54 1.05 -7.33
N PRO A 62 -26.04 2.31 -7.34
CA PRO A 62 -25.19 3.47 -7.15
C PRO A 62 -24.64 3.53 -5.71
N ALA A 63 -23.45 4.10 -5.57
CA ALA A 63 -22.94 4.54 -4.27
C ALA A 63 -23.59 5.87 -3.87
N GLY A 64 -23.57 6.21 -2.58
CA GLY A 64 -24.17 7.46 -2.10
C GLY A 64 -23.53 8.71 -2.71
N GLU A 65 -22.25 8.60 -3.05
CA GLU A 65 -21.41 9.65 -3.65
C GLU A 65 -21.82 10.00 -5.08
N LEU A 66 -22.59 9.16 -5.77
CA LEU A 66 -23.13 9.52 -7.09
C LEU A 66 -24.18 10.64 -6.97
N ASP A 67 -25.02 10.56 -5.94
CA ASP A 67 -26.14 11.49 -5.70
C ASP A 67 -25.78 12.62 -4.74
N ASN A 68 -24.85 12.37 -3.82
CA ASN A 68 -24.31 13.36 -2.91
C ASN A 68 -22.78 13.40 -3.07
N PRO A 69 -22.28 14.11 -4.10
CA PRO A 69 -20.85 14.19 -4.36
C PRO A 69 -20.10 14.74 -3.14
N GLN A 70 -19.12 13.97 -2.66
CA GLN A 70 -18.26 14.39 -1.55
C GLN A 70 -17.04 15.17 -2.02
N TYR A 71 -16.55 14.84 -3.21
CA TYR A 71 -15.37 15.46 -3.81
C TYR A 71 -15.79 16.44 -4.89
N ASN A 72 -14.93 17.43 -5.15
CA ASN A 72 -15.28 18.54 -6.02
C ASN A 72 -15.20 18.19 -7.51
N GLU A 73 -14.50 17.11 -7.89
CA GLU A 73 -14.41 16.69 -9.28
C GLU A 73 -15.80 16.46 -9.91
N ARG A 74 -16.01 17.03 -11.10
CA ARG A 74 -17.24 16.85 -11.86
C ARG A 74 -17.52 15.38 -12.17
N ILE A 75 -18.77 14.99 -11.94
CA ILE A 75 -19.30 13.66 -12.28
C ILE A 75 -19.91 13.66 -13.68
N TYR A 76 -19.41 12.79 -14.55
CA TYR A 76 -19.97 12.51 -15.88
C TYR A 76 -20.84 11.25 -15.82
N ARG A 77 -22.12 11.39 -15.43
CA ARG A 77 -23.01 10.23 -15.13
C ARG A 77 -23.10 9.20 -16.25
N ASP A 78 -23.14 9.67 -17.50
CA ASP A 78 -23.29 8.85 -18.71
C ASP A 78 -21.95 8.35 -19.28
N SER A 79 -20.87 8.46 -18.51
CA SER A 79 -19.53 8.04 -18.92
C SER A 79 -19.10 6.72 -18.26
N VAL A 80 -18.34 5.92 -19.00
CA VAL A 80 -17.61 4.76 -18.44
C VAL A 80 -16.64 5.16 -17.32
N VAL A 81 -16.13 6.39 -17.33
CA VAL A 81 -15.31 6.96 -16.24
C VAL A 81 -15.99 8.22 -15.73
N ARG A 82 -16.74 8.07 -14.62
CA ARG A 82 -17.57 9.13 -14.04
C ARG A 82 -16.74 10.24 -13.39
N THR A 83 -15.61 9.93 -12.76
CA THR A 83 -14.63 10.92 -12.23
C THR A 83 -13.25 10.59 -12.77
N ARG A 84 -12.72 11.42 -13.68
CA ARG A 84 -11.56 11.08 -14.51
C ARG A 84 -10.28 11.10 -13.70
N MET A 85 -9.98 12.21 -13.04
CA MET A 85 -8.73 12.39 -12.35
C MET A 85 -8.64 11.54 -11.10
N ASN A 86 -9.75 11.40 -10.38
CA ASN A 86 -9.85 10.47 -9.26
C ASN A 86 -9.68 9.01 -9.73
N THR A 87 -10.10 8.64 -10.94
CA THR A 87 -9.83 7.30 -11.50
C THR A 87 -8.36 7.14 -11.88
N TRP A 88 -7.80 8.05 -12.69
CA TRP A 88 -6.46 7.87 -13.27
C TRP A 88 -5.34 7.96 -12.25
N SER A 89 -5.50 8.77 -11.20
CA SER A 89 -4.52 8.90 -10.12
C SER A 89 -4.25 7.59 -9.37
N ASN A 90 -5.18 6.62 -9.41
CA ASN A 90 -5.01 5.30 -8.80
C ASN A 90 -3.93 4.43 -9.46
N VAL A 91 -3.41 4.82 -10.63
CA VAL A 91 -2.22 4.19 -11.22
C VAL A 91 -1.00 4.27 -10.30
N GLY A 92 -0.94 5.26 -9.40
CA GLY A 92 0.10 5.36 -8.38
C GLY A 92 0.18 4.11 -7.49
N TYR A 93 -0.98 3.67 -6.98
CA TYR A 93 -1.06 2.46 -6.14
C TYR A 93 -0.70 1.19 -6.92
N LEU A 94 -1.08 1.10 -8.21
CA LEU A 94 -0.65 0.01 -9.08
C LEU A 94 0.88 0.00 -9.22
N GLY A 95 1.48 1.16 -9.44
CA GLY A 95 2.94 1.33 -9.50
C GLY A 95 3.63 0.82 -8.24
N PHE A 96 3.18 1.26 -7.07
CA PHE A 96 3.68 0.76 -5.79
C PHE A 96 3.50 -0.76 -5.66
N GLY A 97 2.29 -1.26 -5.93
CA GLY A 97 1.95 -2.67 -5.80
C GLY A 97 2.81 -3.58 -6.68
N CYS A 98 2.94 -3.25 -7.96
CA CYS A 98 3.77 -3.99 -8.91
C CYS A 98 5.25 -3.96 -8.52
N TYR A 99 5.77 -2.82 -8.04
CA TYR A 99 7.15 -2.75 -7.54
C TYR A 99 7.38 -3.62 -6.31
N ALA A 100 6.47 -3.58 -5.33
CA ALA A 100 6.57 -4.39 -4.12
C ALA A 100 6.50 -5.90 -4.43
N ILE A 101 5.66 -6.31 -5.38
CA ILE A 101 5.61 -7.69 -5.88
C ILE A 101 6.93 -8.08 -6.55
N ALA A 102 7.45 -7.25 -7.46
CA ALA A 102 8.70 -7.53 -8.15
C ALA A 102 9.89 -7.64 -7.17
N LEU A 103 9.95 -6.76 -6.17
CA LEU A 103 10.93 -6.82 -5.09
C LEU A 103 10.77 -8.09 -4.25
N ALA A 104 9.55 -8.51 -3.92
CA ALA A 104 9.31 -9.74 -3.18
C ALA A 104 9.83 -10.97 -3.93
N ILE A 105 9.59 -11.04 -5.24
CA ILE A 105 10.10 -12.13 -6.10
C ILE A 105 11.63 -12.10 -6.13
N HIS A 106 12.23 -10.92 -6.26
CA HIS A 106 13.69 -10.78 -6.25
C HIS A 106 14.31 -11.18 -4.90
N ASP A 107 13.70 -10.78 -3.79
CA ASP A 107 14.15 -11.14 -2.45
C ASP A 107 14.05 -12.64 -2.20
N TRP A 108 13.01 -13.29 -2.74
CA TRP A 108 12.85 -14.75 -2.68
C TRP A 108 14.00 -15.48 -3.38
N GLN A 109 14.45 -14.96 -4.53
CA GLN A 109 15.58 -15.51 -5.28
C GLN A 109 16.91 -15.27 -4.56
N THR A 110 17.07 -14.13 -3.88
CA THR A 110 18.33 -13.77 -3.21
C THR A 110 18.46 -14.30 -1.79
N ARG A 111 17.36 -14.77 -1.17
CA ARG A 111 17.32 -15.41 0.16
C ARG A 111 18.08 -14.63 1.23
N ARG A 112 17.69 -13.37 1.44
CA ARG A 112 18.38 -12.49 2.38
C ARG A 112 18.29 -13.01 3.83
N PRO A 113 19.38 -12.88 4.60
CA PRO A 113 19.38 -13.26 6.01
C PRO A 113 18.55 -12.24 6.84
N LEU A 114 18.03 -12.67 8.00
CA LEU A 114 17.16 -11.86 8.85
C LEU A 114 17.87 -10.60 9.38
N GLU A 115 19.18 -10.64 9.48
CA GLU A 115 20.09 -9.54 9.83
C GLU A 115 19.94 -8.34 8.89
N ARG A 116 19.55 -8.60 7.63
CA ARG A 116 19.26 -7.59 6.61
C ARG A 116 17.78 -7.17 6.63
N GLY A 117 17.03 -7.52 7.66
CA GLY A 117 15.66 -7.05 7.87
C GLY A 117 14.59 -8.05 7.48
N TYR A 118 13.52 -8.04 8.26
CA TYR A 118 12.41 -9.00 8.16
C TYR A 118 11.77 -9.03 6.77
N LEU A 119 11.54 -7.87 6.17
CA LEU A 119 10.75 -7.76 4.94
C LEU A 119 11.44 -8.39 3.71
N ALA A 120 12.78 -8.34 3.67
CA ALA A 120 13.60 -9.01 2.66
C ALA A 120 13.84 -10.50 3.00
N HIS A 121 13.80 -10.85 4.29
CA HIS A 121 13.93 -12.23 4.77
C HIS A 121 12.65 -13.06 4.59
N ALA A 122 11.48 -12.44 4.74
CA ALA A 122 10.16 -13.04 4.57
C ALA A 122 9.40 -12.33 3.41
N PRO A 123 9.79 -12.58 2.14
CA PRO A 123 9.28 -11.81 1.01
C PRO A 123 7.77 -11.93 0.79
N VAL A 124 7.13 -12.98 1.32
CA VAL A 124 5.66 -13.14 1.31
C VAL A 124 4.94 -11.92 1.86
N GLN A 125 5.49 -11.26 2.88
CA GLN A 125 4.89 -10.06 3.45
C GLN A 125 4.99 -8.85 2.50
N SER A 126 6.09 -8.74 1.74
CA SER A 126 6.20 -7.76 0.64
C SER A 126 5.23 -8.07 -0.49
N LEU A 127 5.08 -9.36 -0.84
CA LEU A 127 4.19 -9.82 -1.88
C LEU A 127 2.74 -9.47 -1.53
N LEU A 128 2.29 -9.80 -0.31
CA LEU A 128 0.93 -9.50 0.15
C LEU A 128 0.67 -7.99 0.18
N PHE A 129 1.62 -7.19 0.64
CA PHE A 129 1.46 -5.74 0.63
C PHE A 129 1.41 -5.17 -0.80
N GLY A 130 2.21 -5.72 -1.71
CA GLY A 130 2.14 -5.36 -3.12
C GLY A 130 0.82 -5.77 -3.79
N VAL A 131 0.31 -6.96 -3.51
CA VAL A 131 -1.02 -7.42 -3.95
C VAL A 131 -2.12 -6.52 -3.39
N ALA A 132 -2.04 -6.14 -2.11
CA ALA A 132 -2.97 -5.19 -1.50
C ALA A 132 -2.90 -3.81 -2.17
N GLY A 133 -1.71 -3.34 -2.56
CA GLY A 133 -1.53 -2.10 -3.33
C GLY A 133 -2.17 -2.18 -4.72
N VAL A 134 -2.02 -3.31 -5.42
CA VAL A 134 -2.72 -3.55 -6.70
C VAL A 134 -4.23 -3.58 -6.49
N TYR A 135 -4.69 -4.28 -5.45
CA TYR A 135 -6.11 -4.34 -5.11
C TYR A 135 -6.69 -2.96 -4.81
N LEU A 136 -5.99 -2.13 -4.03
CA LEU A 136 -6.39 -0.74 -3.78
C LEU A 136 -6.41 0.08 -5.06
N GLY A 137 -5.38 -0.01 -5.91
CA GLY A 137 -5.35 0.74 -7.18
C GLY A 137 -6.50 0.38 -8.12
N LEU A 138 -6.77 -0.92 -8.31
CA LEU A 138 -7.89 -1.37 -9.13
C LEU A 138 -9.24 -1.08 -8.49
N GLY A 139 -9.37 -1.31 -7.17
CA GLY A 139 -10.62 -1.12 -6.44
C GLY A 139 -11.04 0.34 -6.37
N SER A 140 -10.10 1.24 -6.03
CA SER A 140 -10.34 2.67 -5.98
C SER A 140 -10.55 3.28 -7.36
N GLY A 141 -9.76 2.86 -8.35
CA GLY A 141 -9.99 3.24 -9.75
C GLY A 141 -11.38 2.80 -10.24
N PHE A 142 -11.78 1.57 -9.92
CA PHE A 142 -13.12 1.06 -10.24
C PHE A 142 -14.23 1.84 -9.53
N PHE A 143 -14.05 2.20 -8.26
CA PHE A 143 -15.00 3.04 -7.55
C PHE A 143 -15.16 4.40 -8.23
N HIS A 144 -14.07 5.09 -8.55
CA HIS A 144 -14.15 6.41 -9.16
C HIS A 144 -14.63 6.40 -10.62
N ALA A 145 -14.37 5.32 -11.34
CA ALA A 145 -14.89 5.13 -12.69
C ALA A 145 -16.41 4.89 -12.68
N SER A 146 -16.90 4.09 -11.72
CA SER A 146 -18.28 3.59 -11.71
C SER A 146 -19.22 4.34 -10.76
N LEU A 147 -18.72 4.89 -9.66
CA LEU A 147 -19.47 5.39 -8.51
C LEU A 147 -20.59 4.43 -8.07
N THR A 148 -20.27 3.13 -8.05
CA THR A 148 -21.19 2.06 -7.66
C THR A 148 -20.89 1.54 -6.26
N ARG A 149 -21.89 0.94 -5.62
CA ARG A 149 -21.74 0.28 -4.31
C ARG A 149 -20.68 -0.82 -4.35
N CYS A 150 -20.64 -1.61 -5.44
CA CYS A 150 -19.62 -2.65 -5.62
C CYS A 150 -18.21 -2.04 -5.73
N GLY A 151 -18.06 -0.96 -6.51
CA GLY A 151 -16.80 -0.22 -6.59
C GLY A 151 -16.33 0.27 -5.23
N GLN A 152 -17.21 0.91 -4.46
CA GLN A 152 -16.89 1.43 -3.12
C GLN A 152 -16.46 0.32 -2.16
N GLN A 153 -17.06 -0.87 -2.29
CA GLN A 153 -16.67 -2.04 -1.51
C GLN A 153 -15.26 -2.50 -1.85
N CYS A 154 -14.89 -2.51 -3.13
CA CYS A 154 -13.53 -2.84 -3.56
C CYS A 154 -12.49 -1.79 -3.14
N ASP A 155 -12.81 -0.50 -3.28
CA ASP A 155 -11.96 0.61 -2.86
C ASP A 155 -11.58 0.49 -1.38
N VAL A 156 -12.59 0.48 -0.51
CA VAL A 156 -12.35 0.42 0.93
C VAL A 156 -11.77 -0.93 1.37
N GLY A 157 -12.16 -2.04 0.71
CA GLY A 157 -11.52 -3.34 0.93
C GLY A 157 -10.01 -3.29 0.68
N GLY A 158 -9.59 -2.64 -0.41
CA GLY A 158 -8.19 -2.38 -0.72
C GLY A 158 -7.49 -1.53 0.33
N MET A 159 -8.15 -0.49 0.85
CA MET A 159 -7.60 0.34 1.92
C MET A 159 -7.34 -0.47 3.19
N TYR A 160 -8.27 -1.33 3.60
CA TYR A 160 -8.06 -2.18 4.77
C TYR A 160 -6.99 -3.25 4.52
N ALA A 161 -6.92 -3.82 3.32
CA ALA A 161 -5.89 -4.79 2.98
C ALA A 161 -4.47 -4.21 3.14
N THR A 162 -4.23 -3.00 2.64
CA THR A 162 -2.92 -2.33 2.77
C THR A 162 -2.60 -2.01 4.23
N MET A 163 -3.58 -1.55 4.99
CA MET A 163 -3.46 -1.29 6.43
C MET A 163 -3.10 -2.55 7.21
N ILE A 164 -3.82 -3.66 7.00
CA ILE A 164 -3.58 -4.93 7.68
C ILE A 164 -2.20 -5.51 7.32
N CYS A 165 -1.76 -5.35 6.07
CA CYS A 165 -0.40 -5.73 5.67
C CYS A 165 0.66 -4.97 6.48
N MET A 166 0.50 -3.66 6.69
CA MET A 166 1.45 -2.88 7.50
C MET A 166 1.49 -3.35 8.96
N ALA A 167 0.34 -3.69 9.55
CA ALA A 167 0.30 -4.30 10.89
C ALA A 167 1.02 -5.65 10.91
N GLY A 168 0.74 -6.51 9.93
CA GLY A 168 1.36 -7.82 9.79
C GLY A 168 2.88 -7.75 9.62
N ILE A 169 3.38 -6.79 8.84
CA ILE A 169 4.82 -6.54 8.68
C ILE A 169 5.45 -6.12 10.02
N ALA A 170 4.82 -5.20 10.76
CA ALA A 170 5.33 -4.77 12.06
C ALA A 170 5.38 -5.94 13.05
N LEU A 171 4.28 -6.70 13.18
CA LEU A 171 4.18 -7.86 14.06
C LEU A 171 5.20 -8.95 13.69
N GLY A 172 5.31 -9.27 12.40
CA GLY A 172 6.29 -10.24 11.90
C GLY A 172 7.73 -9.79 12.12
N SER A 173 8.00 -8.49 12.02
CA SER A 173 9.29 -7.93 12.41
C SER A 173 9.55 -8.07 13.92
N TRP A 174 8.56 -7.89 14.79
CA TRP A 174 8.79 -8.04 16.24
C TRP A 174 9.03 -9.50 16.61
N LEU A 175 8.26 -10.40 16.03
CA LEU A 175 8.29 -11.83 16.30
C LEU A 175 8.52 -12.58 14.99
N PRO A 176 9.76 -12.64 14.47
CA PRO A 176 10.04 -13.31 13.20
C PRO A 176 9.94 -14.84 13.30
N ARG A 177 10.09 -15.38 14.52
CA ARG A 177 9.97 -16.80 14.84
C ARG A 177 9.16 -16.99 16.12
N LEU A 178 8.41 -18.07 16.20
CA LEU A 178 7.72 -18.54 17.41
C LEU A 178 8.30 -19.90 17.82
N GLU A 179 8.40 -20.13 19.12
CA GLU A 179 8.69 -21.44 19.67
C GLU A 179 7.43 -22.32 19.59
N GLU A 180 7.59 -23.53 19.08
CA GLU A 180 6.51 -24.51 19.01
C GLU A 180 6.09 -24.93 20.43
N PRO A 181 4.79 -24.86 20.81
CA PRO A 181 4.37 -25.15 22.19
C PRO A 181 4.65 -26.59 22.66
N TRP A 182 4.77 -27.52 21.70
CA TRP A 182 4.88 -28.96 21.94
C TRP A 182 6.22 -29.55 21.47
N GLY A 183 7.14 -28.71 21.00
CA GLY A 183 8.43 -29.12 20.45
C GLY A 183 9.48 -28.02 20.56
N ARG A 184 10.76 -28.37 20.62
CA ARG A 184 11.86 -27.37 20.70
C ARG A 184 12.22 -26.73 19.34
N ARG A 185 11.24 -26.59 18.43
CA ARG A 185 11.45 -26.05 17.07
C ARG A 185 10.99 -24.61 16.98
N TRP A 186 11.78 -23.80 16.27
CA TRP A 186 11.44 -22.42 15.96
C TRP A 186 10.77 -22.36 14.58
N LEU A 187 9.51 -21.96 14.53
CA LEU A 187 8.74 -21.81 13.30
C LEU A 187 8.70 -20.34 12.85
N PRO A 188 8.81 -20.04 11.55
CA PRO A 188 8.64 -18.68 11.08
C PRO A 188 7.18 -18.24 11.26
N THR A 189 6.97 -16.97 11.61
CA THR A 189 5.61 -16.42 11.87
C THR A 189 4.87 -16.02 10.60
N TRP A 190 5.60 -15.79 9.51
CA TRP A 190 5.02 -15.26 8.28
C TRP A 190 3.85 -16.08 7.71
N PRO A 191 3.76 -17.43 7.82
CA PRO A 191 2.62 -18.17 7.28
C PRO A 191 1.32 -17.87 8.03
N VAL A 192 1.37 -17.81 9.37
CA VAL A 192 0.21 -17.48 10.21
C VAL A 192 -0.24 -16.06 9.94
N LEU A 193 0.72 -15.12 9.86
CA LEU A 193 0.44 -13.73 9.53
C LEU A 193 -0.14 -13.59 8.12
N ALA A 194 0.35 -14.34 7.13
CA ALA A 194 -0.18 -14.34 5.78
C ALA A 194 -1.65 -14.77 5.73
N VAL A 195 -2.01 -15.85 6.44
CA VAL A 195 -3.40 -16.31 6.57
C VAL A 195 -4.26 -15.23 7.24
N ALA A 196 -3.79 -14.64 8.34
CA ALA A 196 -4.50 -13.59 9.04
C ALA A 196 -4.71 -12.33 8.18
N ILE A 197 -3.71 -11.94 7.39
CA ILE A 197 -3.80 -10.81 6.46
C ILE A 197 -4.85 -11.09 5.38
N VAL A 198 -4.80 -12.26 4.75
CA VAL A 198 -5.75 -12.61 3.68
C VAL A 198 -7.17 -12.70 4.23
N TYR A 199 -7.36 -13.38 5.36
CA TYR A 199 -8.66 -13.49 6.01
C TYR A 199 -9.19 -12.13 6.47
N GLY A 200 -8.36 -11.31 7.12
CA GLY A 200 -8.74 -9.97 7.54
C GLY A 200 -9.12 -9.08 6.35
N SER A 201 -8.33 -9.11 5.28
CA SER A 201 -8.62 -8.35 4.05
C SER A 201 -9.95 -8.77 3.42
N ALA A 202 -10.20 -10.08 3.33
CA ALA A 202 -11.47 -10.62 2.84
C ALA A 202 -12.64 -10.24 3.75
N TYR A 203 -12.47 -10.32 5.07
CA TYR A 203 -13.46 -9.95 6.07
C TYR A 203 -13.87 -8.48 5.91
N PHE A 204 -12.91 -7.54 5.94
CA PHE A 204 -13.22 -6.12 5.84
C PHE A 204 -13.82 -5.77 4.47
N THR A 205 -13.38 -6.41 3.39
CA THR A 205 -13.98 -6.25 2.07
C THR A 205 -15.44 -6.72 2.05
N TYR A 206 -15.72 -7.91 2.56
CA TYR A 206 -17.06 -8.51 2.51
C TYR A 206 -18.05 -7.73 3.40
N TYR A 207 -17.63 -7.44 4.64
CA TYR A 207 -18.47 -6.80 5.65
C TYR A 207 -18.42 -5.27 5.61
N LYS A 208 -17.95 -4.66 4.51
CA LYS A 208 -17.79 -3.19 4.37
C LYS A 208 -19.01 -2.37 4.80
N TRP A 209 -20.20 -2.93 4.61
CA TRP A 209 -21.48 -2.27 4.84
C TRP A 209 -21.96 -2.35 6.29
N ASP A 210 -21.31 -3.17 7.12
CA ASP A 210 -21.75 -3.46 8.48
C ASP A 210 -21.09 -2.54 9.52
N TYR A 211 -20.19 -1.65 9.08
CA TYR A 211 -19.45 -0.74 9.95
C TYR A 211 -19.16 0.62 9.28
N SER A 212 -18.94 1.64 10.12
CA SER A 212 -18.52 2.97 9.66
C SER A 212 -17.05 2.95 9.25
N PHE A 213 -16.78 3.29 7.98
CA PHE A 213 -15.42 3.40 7.47
C PHE A 213 -14.59 4.36 8.31
N GLY A 214 -15.06 5.59 8.55
CA GLY A 214 -14.32 6.61 9.28
C GLY A 214 -13.97 6.19 10.71
N LYS A 215 -14.89 5.48 11.40
CA LYS A 215 -14.63 4.97 12.76
C LYS A 215 -13.54 3.89 12.75
N ILE A 216 -13.68 2.87 11.89
CA ILE A 216 -12.73 1.76 11.83
C ILE A 216 -11.37 2.19 11.29
N SER A 217 -11.33 3.03 10.25
CA SER A 217 -10.07 3.52 9.66
C SER A 217 -9.28 4.40 10.64
N THR A 218 -9.95 5.21 11.47
CA THR A 218 -9.30 5.97 12.54
C THR A 218 -8.65 5.05 13.57
N TYR A 219 -9.37 4.07 14.11
CA TYR A 219 -8.80 3.15 15.10
C TYR A 219 -7.67 2.32 14.51
N LEU A 220 -7.88 1.74 13.33
CA LEU A 220 -6.87 0.93 12.68
C LEU A 220 -5.63 1.79 12.34
N GLY A 221 -5.83 3.01 11.83
CA GLY A 221 -4.75 3.95 11.58
C GLY A 221 -3.93 4.26 12.83
N ALA A 222 -4.58 4.56 13.96
CA ALA A 222 -3.90 4.79 15.23
C ALA A 222 -3.08 3.57 15.68
N VAL A 223 -3.64 2.36 15.56
CA VAL A 223 -2.93 1.10 15.86
C VAL A 223 -1.71 0.92 14.97
N LEU A 224 -1.82 1.23 13.67
CA LEU A 224 -0.70 1.13 12.74
C LEU A 224 0.42 2.11 13.05
N TRP A 225 0.08 3.37 13.37
CA TRP A 225 1.07 4.36 13.79
C TRP A 225 1.77 3.93 15.08
N ALA A 226 1.02 3.38 16.04
CA ALA A 226 1.60 2.82 17.26
C ALA A 226 2.55 1.65 16.95
N PHE A 227 2.16 0.72 16.08
CA PHE A 227 3.00 -0.42 15.69
C PHE A 227 4.27 0.04 14.94
N ALA A 228 4.14 1.00 14.04
CA ALA A 228 5.28 1.59 13.36
C ALA A 228 6.22 2.29 14.34
N ALA A 229 5.69 3.03 15.33
CA ALA A 229 6.49 3.72 16.34
C ALA A 229 7.19 2.75 17.32
N VAL A 230 6.46 1.75 17.84
CA VAL A 230 7.02 0.70 18.72
C VAL A 230 8.14 -0.07 18.03
N SER A 231 8.11 -0.20 16.71
CA SER A 231 9.20 -0.80 15.94
C SER A 231 10.54 -0.09 16.12
N LEU A 232 10.57 1.21 16.46
CA LEU A 232 11.81 1.95 16.76
C LEU A 232 12.45 1.54 18.10
N LEU A 233 11.63 1.03 19.02
CA LEU A 233 12.05 0.70 20.39
C LEU A 233 12.55 -0.73 20.53
N GLN A 234 12.42 -1.55 19.49
CA GLN A 234 12.80 -2.97 19.52
C GLN A 234 14.33 -3.11 19.64
N PRO A 235 14.83 -3.81 20.69
CA PRO A 235 16.27 -4.01 20.90
C PRO A 235 16.93 -4.74 19.72
N GLY A 236 18.19 -4.38 19.43
CA GLY A 236 18.95 -5.00 18.35
C GLY A 236 18.44 -4.69 16.94
N LYS A 237 17.39 -3.87 16.79
CA LYS A 237 16.80 -3.48 15.51
C LYS A 237 17.06 -2.02 15.19
N ARG A 238 17.34 -1.70 13.93
CA ARG A 238 17.58 -0.33 13.45
C ARG A 238 16.80 -0.07 12.17
N LEU A 239 16.02 1.01 12.17
CA LEU A 239 15.22 1.48 11.05
C LEU A 239 15.68 2.89 10.64
N GLN A 240 15.37 3.32 9.42
CA GLN A 240 15.60 4.69 8.97
C GLN A 240 14.40 5.58 9.31
N LEU A 241 14.49 6.31 10.43
CA LEU A 241 13.41 7.17 10.94
C LEU A 241 12.86 8.17 9.91
N ARG A 242 13.71 8.68 9.00
CA ARG A 242 13.28 9.62 7.94
C ARG A 242 12.12 9.10 7.09
N TRP A 243 12.01 7.79 6.87
CA TRP A 243 10.92 7.22 6.08
C TRP A 243 9.62 7.19 6.88
N PHE A 244 9.69 6.95 8.19
CA PHE A 244 8.54 7.07 9.07
C PHE A 244 8.05 8.52 9.15
N VAL A 245 8.96 9.49 9.26
CA VAL A 245 8.62 10.92 9.25
C VAL A 245 8.03 11.33 7.89
N ALA A 246 8.60 10.86 6.78
CA ALA A 246 8.07 11.13 5.45
C ALA A 246 6.67 10.52 5.25
N ALA A 247 6.44 9.30 5.74
CA ALA A 247 5.13 8.67 5.77
C ALA A 247 4.10 9.51 6.54
N PHE A 248 4.48 9.98 7.73
CA PHE A 248 3.61 10.83 8.56
C PHE A 248 3.31 12.16 7.88
N ALA A 249 4.32 12.82 7.32
CA ALA A 249 4.15 14.06 6.57
C ALA A 249 3.22 13.86 5.35
N ALA A 250 3.39 12.75 4.62
CA ALA A 250 2.54 12.43 3.48
C ALA A 250 1.07 12.28 3.88
N ILE A 251 0.74 11.54 4.95
CA ILE A 251 -0.67 11.38 5.33
C ILE A 251 -1.30 12.69 5.83
N VAL A 252 -0.53 13.53 6.54
CA VAL A 252 -1.02 14.83 7.01
C VAL A 252 -1.28 15.74 5.81
N ILE A 253 -0.27 15.94 4.95
CA ILE A 253 -0.39 16.80 3.75
C ILE A 253 -1.52 16.31 2.86
N GLY A 254 -1.60 15.00 2.63
CA GLY A 254 -2.66 14.42 1.84
C GLY A 254 -4.05 14.71 2.43
N SER A 255 -4.22 14.54 3.74
CA SER A 255 -5.52 14.68 4.39
C SER A 255 -6.01 16.13 4.27
N GLU A 256 -5.12 17.09 4.51
CA GLU A 256 -5.41 18.52 4.31
C GLU A 256 -5.82 18.84 2.86
N ILE A 257 -5.11 18.28 1.88
CA ILE A 257 -5.45 18.47 0.46
C ILE A 257 -6.84 17.89 0.14
N ARG A 258 -7.15 16.69 0.66
CA ARG A 258 -8.46 16.07 0.48
C ARG A 258 -9.56 16.91 1.13
N ASP A 259 -9.34 17.41 2.34
CA ASP A 259 -10.34 18.16 3.07
C ASP A 259 -10.60 19.52 2.39
N LEU A 260 -9.56 20.18 1.85
CA LEU A 260 -9.71 21.35 0.98
C LEU A 260 -10.48 21.06 -0.32
N ASP A 261 -10.37 19.85 -0.86
CA ASP A 261 -11.15 19.42 -2.03
C ASP A 261 -12.63 19.23 -1.68
N ILE A 262 -12.93 18.59 -0.54
CA ILE A 262 -14.31 18.43 -0.03
C ILE A 262 -14.96 19.79 0.21
N GLU A 263 -14.19 20.77 0.70
CA GLU A 263 -14.65 22.16 0.89
C GLU A 263 -14.80 22.96 -0.42
N GLY A 264 -14.40 22.41 -1.57
CA GLY A 264 -14.40 23.11 -2.85
C GLY A 264 -13.36 24.25 -2.94
N ARG A 265 -12.34 24.23 -2.08
CA ARG A 265 -11.32 25.30 -1.95
C ARG A 265 -10.00 24.96 -2.62
N PHE A 266 -9.82 23.74 -3.11
CA PHE A 266 -8.58 23.30 -3.75
C PHE A 266 -8.52 23.63 -5.26
N SER A 267 -9.56 23.29 -6.01
CA SER A 267 -9.60 23.46 -7.46
C SER A 267 -11.03 23.64 -7.98
N SER A 268 -11.23 23.89 -9.28
CA SER A 268 -12.57 23.90 -9.89
C SER A 268 -13.02 22.48 -10.26
N PRO A 269 -14.33 22.20 -10.34
CA PRO A 269 -14.84 20.86 -10.69
C PRO A 269 -14.35 20.30 -12.03
N ASP A 270 -14.05 21.16 -13.00
CA ASP A 270 -13.55 20.77 -14.33
C ASP A 270 -12.01 20.77 -14.44
N SER A 271 -11.30 21.05 -13.34
CA SER A 271 -9.82 21.06 -13.32
C SER A 271 -9.23 19.68 -13.61
N ILE A 272 -8.09 19.65 -14.31
CA ILE A 272 -7.27 18.42 -14.43
C ILE A 272 -6.52 18.10 -13.13
N PHE A 273 -6.37 19.09 -12.26
CA PHE A 273 -5.69 18.97 -10.98
C PHE A 273 -6.74 18.99 -9.87
N GLN A 274 -7.24 17.81 -9.53
CA GLN A 274 -8.26 17.59 -8.50
C GLN A 274 -7.60 17.26 -7.17
N GLY A 275 -8.09 17.81 -6.06
CA GLY A 275 -7.47 17.62 -4.75
C GLY A 275 -7.56 16.17 -4.29
N HIS A 276 -8.68 15.50 -4.52
CA HIS A 276 -8.82 14.08 -4.20
C HIS A 276 -7.91 13.17 -5.06
N ALA A 277 -7.64 13.55 -6.32
CA ALA A 277 -6.65 12.86 -7.15
C ALA A 277 -5.22 13.03 -6.63
N VAL A 278 -4.88 14.22 -6.13
CA VAL A 278 -3.60 14.49 -5.45
C VAL A 278 -3.51 13.69 -4.15
N TRP A 279 -4.61 13.58 -3.39
CA TRP A 279 -4.70 12.72 -2.21
C TRP A 279 -4.31 11.27 -2.53
N HIS A 280 -4.78 10.68 -3.63
CA HIS A 280 -4.38 9.32 -4.02
C HIS A 280 -2.87 9.19 -4.21
N LEU A 281 -2.24 10.15 -4.90
CA LEU A 281 -0.80 10.13 -5.13
C LEU A 281 -0.01 10.30 -3.83
N VAL A 282 -0.42 11.24 -2.98
CA VAL A 282 0.26 11.53 -1.71
C VAL A 282 0.07 10.39 -0.69
N SER A 283 -1.12 9.80 -0.61
CA SER A 283 -1.37 8.62 0.23
C SER A 283 -0.71 7.35 -0.35
N CYS A 284 -0.50 7.26 -1.66
CA CYS A 284 0.40 6.25 -2.22
C CYS A 284 1.83 6.44 -1.70
N LEU A 285 2.34 7.68 -1.62
CA LEU A 285 3.66 7.95 -1.05
C LEU A 285 3.75 7.54 0.43
N LEU A 286 2.67 7.66 1.21
CA LEU A 286 2.61 7.06 2.56
C LEU A 286 2.97 5.57 2.51
N TYR A 287 2.37 4.79 1.60
CA TYR A 287 2.67 3.35 1.48
C TYR A 287 4.10 3.09 1.01
N VAL A 288 4.61 3.88 0.06
CA VAL A 288 6.01 3.80 -0.37
C VAL A 288 6.95 4.05 0.81
N PHE A 289 6.72 5.11 1.57
CA PHE A 289 7.56 5.48 2.70
C PHE A 289 7.46 4.48 3.86
N MET A 290 6.27 3.94 4.14
CA MET A 290 6.11 2.85 5.12
C MET A 290 6.80 1.57 4.68
N PHE A 291 6.72 1.23 3.39
CA PHE A 291 7.46 0.10 2.82
C PHE A 291 8.98 0.31 2.95
N CYS A 292 9.49 1.49 2.58
CA CYS A 292 10.89 1.85 2.76
C CYS A 292 11.30 1.84 4.24
N TYR A 293 10.44 2.32 5.14
CA TYR A 293 10.67 2.29 6.58
C TYR A 293 10.92 0.87 7.06
N PHE A 294 9.99 -0.07 6.82
CA PHE A 294 10.16 -1.46 7.23
C PHE A 294 11.28 -2.20 6.48
N ARG A 295 11.51 -1.88 5.20
CA ARG A 295 12.60 -2.48 4.40
C ARG A 295 13.99 -2.00 4.82
N SER A 296 14.08 -0.81 5.41
CA SER A 296 15.34 -0.23 5.92
C SER A 296 15.87 -0.90 7.19
N GLU A 297 15.13 -1.90 7.69
CA GLU A 297 15.48 -2.67 8.87
C GLU A 297 16.84 -3.36 8.71
N GLU A 298 17.67 -3.19 9.73
CA GLU A 298 18.90 -3.93 9.97
C GLU A 298 18.86 -4.45 11.40
N ARG A 299 19.33 -5.68 11.62
CA ARG A 299 19.40 -6.30 12.95
C ARG A 299 20.82 -6.59 13.36
N ALA A 300 21.08 -6.58 14.66
CA ALA A 300 22.27 -7.20 15.21
C ALA A 300 22.19 -8.71 14.95
N SER A 301 23.34 -9.33 14.65
CA SER A 301 23.43 -10.78 14.61
C SER A 301 23.08 -11.31 15.98
N SER A 302 22.11 -12.22 16.07
CA SER A 302 21.86 -12.96 17.30
C SER A 302 23.06 -13.88 17.52
N THR A 303 23.93 -13.55 18.47
CA THR A 303 24.79 -14.56 19.09
C THR A 303 23.87 -15.54 19.80
N THR A 304 23.58 -16.64 19.11
CA THR A 304 22.85 -17.85 19.53
C THR A 304 21.40 -17.67 20.00
#